data_AF-A0A9D6ALC3-F1
#
_entry.id   AF-A0A9D6ALC3-F1
#
_cell.length_a   1.000
_cell.length_b   1.000
_cell.length_c   1.000
_cell.angle_alpha   90.00
_cell.angle_beta   90.00
_cell.angle_gamma   90.00
#
_symmetry.space_group_name_H-M   'P 1'
#
loop_
_entity.id
_entity.type
_entity.pdbx_description
1 polymer ?
#
loop_
_entity_poly.entity_id
_entity_poly.type
_entity_poly.pdbx_seq_one_letter_code
_entity_poly.pdbx_strand_id
1 'polypeptide(L)'
;MAQRKIVKPAHSNDSSVTSMVAFSVVILVAGLLLGGYWLQKQRDNQVELSRQAEMHNAYLRHTLPSLQPAAAVELPAAYVQAQQTREKLLNHPAVTPGSGFNQRGVQSTGEAIIDAIDSAKSQHLKNSNS
;
A
#
# COMPACT_ATOMS: atom_id res chain seq x y z
N MET A 1 32.19 80.25 -20.89
CA MET A 1 32.37 78.84 -21.29
C MET A 1 31.63 77.95 -20.30
N ALA A 2 30.39 77.54 -20.58
CA ALA A 2 29.60 76.71 -19.67
C ALA A 2 29.75 75.22 -20.03
N GLN A 3 30.34 74.42 -19.14
CA GLN A 3 30.42 72.96 -19.31
C GLN A 3 29.05 72.33 -19.03
N ARG A 4 28.44 71.71 -20.03
CA ARG A 4 27.33 70.76 -19.82
C ARG A 4 27.89 69.52 -19.11
N LYS A 5 27.49 69.32 -17.85
CA LYS A 5 27.69 68.04 -17.17
C LYS A 5 26.80 67.00 -17.87
N ILE A 6 27.42 66.03 -18.52
CA ILE A 6 26.74 64.85 -19.03
C ILE A 6 26.31 64.04 -17.80
N VAL A 7 25.01 64.03 -17.52
CA VAL A 7 24.42 63.16 -16.50
C VAL A 7 24.47 61.75 -17.08
N LYS A 8 25.39 60.92 -16.59
CA LYS A 8 25.35 59.48 -16.85
C LYS A 8 24.14 58.90 -16.10
N PRO A 9 23.32 58.03 -16.73
CA PRO A 9 22.21 57.42 -16.04
C PRO A 9 22.73 56.60 -14.86
N ALA A 10 22.15 56.83 -13.69
CA ALA A 10 22.51 56.16 -12.45
C ALA A 10 22.01 54.71 -12.48
N HIS A 11 22.85 53.81 -13.00
CA HIS A 11 22.62 52.37 -12.93
C HIS A 11 23.17 51.85 -11.60
N SER A 12 22.42 51.94 -10.50
CA SER A 12 22.89 51.36 -9.22
C SER A 12 21.91 50.44 -8.49
N ASN A 13 20.63 50.37 -8.88
CA ASN A 13 19.65 49.59 -8.10
C ASN A 13 18.92 48.51 -8.92
N ASP A 14 18.90 48.61 -10.25
CA ASP A 14 18.15 47.67 -11.11
C ASP A 14 18.71 46.25 -11.06
N SER A 15 20.04 46.07 -10.96
CA SER A 15 20.63 44.73 -10.95
C SER A 15 20.31 43.93 -9.69
N SER A 16 20.17 44.59 -8.53
CA SER A 16 19.86 43.93 -7.26
C SER A 16 18.37 43.56 -7.18
N VAL A 17 17.50 44.45 -7.65
CA VAL A 17 16.07 44.18 -7.76
C VAL A 17 15.82 43.07 -8.78
N THR A 18 16.51 43.11 -9.92
CA THR A 18 16.39 42.08 -10.97
C THR A 18 16.85 40.71 -10.48
N SER A 19 17.96 40.63 -9.74
CA SER A 19 18.44 39.34 -9.20
C SER A 19 17.51 38.81 -8.11
N MET A 20 16.97 39.67 -7.25
CA MET A 20 16.00 39.29 -6.22
C MET A 20 14.70 38.76 -6.84
N VAL A 21 14.20 39.42 -7.89
CA VAL A 21 13.02 38.95 -8.65
C VAL A 21 13.32 37.61 -9.32
N ALA A 22 14.46 37.46 -9.98
CA ALA A 22 14.84 36.20 -10.62
C ALA A 22 14.92 35.05 -9.60
N PHE A 23 15.50 35.30 -8.43
CA PHE A 23 15.61 34.30 -7.37
C PHE A 23 14.23 33.90 -6.80
N SER A 24 13.32 34.87 -6.62
CA SER A 24 11.95 34.63 -6.20
C SER A 24 11.19 33.72 -7.18
N VAL A 25 11.35 33.95 -8.49
CA VAL A 25 10.74 33.10 -9.51
C VAL A 25 11.28 31.67 -9.46
N VAL A 26 12.60 31.50 -9.28
CA VAL A 26 13.21 30.17 -9.15
C VAL A 26 12.65 29.41 -7.95
N ILE A 27 12.49 30.07 -6.80
CA ILE A 27 11.90 29.45 -5.60
C ILE A 27 10.45 29.05 -5.86
N LEU A 28 9.65 29.90 -6.51
CA LEU A 28 8.26 29.58 -6.85
C LEU A 28 8.16 28.37 -7.78
N VAL A 29 9.01 28.31 -8.81
CA VAL A 29 9.05 27.18 -9.74
C VAL A 29 9.49 25.90 -9.03
N ALA A 30 10.52 25.97 -8.17
CA ALA A 30 10.95 24.83 -7.37
C ALA A 30 9.84 24.35 -6.42
N GLY A 31 9.14 25.27 -5.75
CA GLY A 31 8.01 24.96 -4.89
C GLY A 31 6.87 24.28 -5.64
N LEU A 32 6.54 24.74 -6.85
CA LEU A 32 5.52 24.12 -7.71
C LEU A 32 5.94 22.72 -8.19
N LEU A 33 7.21 22.52 -8.54
CA LEU A 33 7.72 21.21 -8.95
C LEU A 33 7.70 20.22 -7.79
N LEU A 34 8.19 20.61 -6.61
CA LEU A 34 8.21 19.75 -5.43
C LEU A 34 6.78 19.47 -4.92
N GLY A 35 5.95 20.50 -4.82
CA GLY A 35 4.55 20.38 -4.40
C GLY A 35 3.71 19.58 -5.39
N GLY A 36 3.90 19.82 -6.69
CA GLY A 36 3.26 19.07 -7.77
C GLY A 36 3.65 17.60 -7.77
N TYR A 37 4.94 17.29 -7.60
CA TYR A 37 5.44 15.92 -7.51
C TYR A 37 4.87 15.18 -6.29
N TRP A 38 4.83 15.82 -5.13
CA TRP A 38 4.22 15.24 -3.93
C TRP A 38 2.73 14.97 -4.10
N LEU A 39 2.00 15.94 -4.65
CA LEU A 39 0.56 15.80 -4.90
C LEU A 39 0.28 14.71 -5.93
N GLN A 40 1.12 14.58 -6.96
CA GLN A 40 1.01 13.54 -7.97
C GLN A 40 1.30 12.15 -7.38
N LYS A 41 2.35 12.03 -6.56
CA LYS A 41 2.64 10.78 -5.85
C LYS A 41 1.53 10.38 -4.89
N GLN A 42 0.87 11.35 -4.25
CA GLN A 42 -0.29 11.10 -3.41
C GLN A 42 -1.50 10.62 -4.24
N ARG A 43 -1.69 11.18 -5.45
CA ARG A 43 -2.73 10.73 -6.39
C ARG A 43 -2.48 9.32 -6.89
N ASP A 44 -1.24 8.96 -7.22
CA ASP A 44 -0.90 7.60 -7.68
C ASP A 44 -1.27 6.56 -6.62
N ASN A 45 -0.98 6.84 -5.34
CA ASN A 45 -1.39 5.97 -4.24
C ASN A 45 -2.91 5.84 -4.11
N GLN A 46 -3.66 6.93 -4.35
CA GLN A 46 -5.12 6.89 -4.31
C GLN A 46 -5.74 6.20 -5.53
N VAL A 47 -5.13 6.35 -6.71
CA VAL A 47 -5.53 5.68 -7.95
C VAL A 47 -5.28 4.18 -7.86
N GLU A 48 -4.18 3.75 -7.23
CA GLU A 48 -3.89 2.33 -7.01
C GLU A 48 -4.94 1.71 -6.08
N LEU A 49 -5.31 2.41 -5.01
CA LEU A 49 -6.35 1.98 -4.07
C LEU A 49 -7.73 1.94 -4.73
N SER A 50 -8.09 2.95 -5.53
CA SER A 50 -9.38 2.97 -6.23
C SER A 50 -9.44 1.89 -7.31
N ARG A 51 -8.33 1.60 -8.01
CA ARG A 51 -8.24 0.47 -8.94
C ARG A 51 -8.39 -0.87 -8.23
N GLN A 52 -7.78 -1.07 -7.07
CA GLN A 52 -7.99 -2.29 -6.29
C GLN A 52 -9.46 -2.44 -5.84
N ALA A 53 -10.09 -1.35 -5.40
CA ALA A 53 -11.50 -1.35 -5.04
C ALA A 53 -12.41 -1.65 -6.25
N GLU A 54 -12.14 -1.06 -7.42
CA GLU A 54 -12.88 -1.34 -8.65
C GLU A 54 -12.74 -2.79 -9.11
N MET A 55 -11.53 -3.34 -9.09
CA MET A 55 -11.28 -4.74 -9.47
C MET A 55 -11.95 -5.71 -8.49
N HIS A 56 -11.95 -5.40 -7.19
CA HIS A 56 -12.68 -6.18 -6.18
C HIS A 56 -14.20 -6.11 -6.41
N ASN A 57 -14.73 -4.92 -6.67
CA ASN A 57 -16.17 -4.74 -6.94
C ASN A 57 -16.59 -5.40 -8.26
N ALA A 58 -15.74 -5.37 -9.29
CA ALA A 58 -15.96 -6.08 -10.55
C ALA A 58 -15.95 -7.59 -10.32
N TYR A 59 -15.02 -8.12 -9.53
CA TYR A 59 -15.01 -9.52 -9.14
C TYR A 59 -16.31 -9.91 -8.43
N LEU A 60 -16.74 -9.15 -7.43
CA LEU A 60 -18.03 -9.39 -6.74
C LEU A 60 -19.22 -9.34 -7.71
N ARG A 61 -19.26 -8.38 -8.64
CA ARG A 61 -20.33 -8.29 -9.64
C ARG A 61 -20.36 -9.46 -10.63
N HIS A 62 -19.21 -10.00 -10.99
CA HIS A 62 -19.12 -11.14 -11.91
C HIS A 62 -19.20 -12.49 -11.21
N THR A 63 -18.94 -12.54 -9.89
CA THR A 63 -18.99 -13.77 -9.09
C THR A 63 -20.23 -13.90 -8.21
N LEU A 64 -21.00 -12.83 -8.01
CA LEU A 64 -22.35 -12.90 -7.49
C LEU A 64 -23.30 -13.09 -8.69
N PRO A 65 -23.83 -14.29 -8.94
CA PRO A 65 -24.96 -14.41 -9.84
C PRO A 65 -26.07 -13.55 -9.26
N SER A 66 -26.53 -12.57 -10.05
CA SER A 66 -27.82 -11.87 -9.95
C SER A 66 -28.51 -11.89 -8.58
N LEU A 67 -28.70 -10.71 -7.99
CA LEU A 67 -29.69 -10.45 -6.94
C LEU A 67 -31.12 -10.78 -7.42
N GLN A 68 -31.43 -12.06 -7.56
CA GLN A 68 -32.75 -12.63 -7.35
C GLN A 68 -32.78 -13.04 -5.87
N PRO A 69 -33.87 -12.77 -5.11
CA PRO A 69 -33.99 -13.25 -3.75
C PRO A 69 -34.22 -14.76 -3.81
N ALA A 70 -33.15 -15.53 -3.78
CA ALA A 70 -33.21 -16.99 -3.69
C ALA A 70 -32.11 -17.46 -2.73
N ALA A 71 -32.60 -17.97 -1.59
CA ALA A 71 -31.99 -18.96 -0.72
C ALA A 71 -30.54 -18.74 -0.24
N ALA A 72 -30.37 -18.69 1.08
CA ALA A 72 -29.15 -18.98 1.84
C ALA A 72 -27.82 -18.62 1.14
N VAL A 73 -27.27 -17.47 1.49
CA VAL A 73 -25.87 -17.11 1.17
C VAL A 73 -24.97 -18.24 1.68
N GLU A 74 -24.60 -19.13 0.77
CA GLU A 74 -23.57 -20.11 0.98
C GLU A 74 -22.29 -19.31 1.23
N LEU A 75 -21.77 -19.37 2.46
CA LEU A 75 -20.55 -18.63 2.79
C LEU A 75 -19.49 -19.00 1.76
N PRO A 76 -18.73 -18.03 1.21
CA PRO A 76 -17.71 -18.32 0.21
C PRO A 76 -16.84 -19.47 0.71
N ALA A 77 -16.56 -20.49 -0.11
CA ALA A 77 -15.79 -21.67 0.31
C ALA A 77 -14.47 -21.28 1.02
N ALA A 78 -13.87 -20.16 0.62
CA ALA A 78 -12.69 -19.57 1.26
C ALA A 78 -12.89 -19.10 2.71
N TYR A 79 -14.10 -18.71 3.10
CA TYR A 79 -14.44 -18.38 4.49
C TYR A 79 -14.62 -19.65 5.33
N VAL A 80 -15.31 -20.66 4.78
CA VAL A 80 -15.48 -21.97 5.45
C VAL A 80 -14.11 -22.62 5.67
N GLN A 81 -13.24 -22.58 4.66
CA GLN A 81 -11.89 -23.11 4.74
C GLN A 81 -11.01 -22.34 5.74
N ALA A 82 -11.13 -21.01 5.81
CA ALA A 82 -10.41 -20.22 6.82
C ALA A 82 -10.85 -20.54 8.26
N GLN A 83 -12.15 -20.82 8.49
CA GLN A 83 -12.64 -21.27 9.79
C GLN A 83 -12.09 -22.66 10.15
N GLN A 84 -12.08 -23.60 9.20
CA GLN A 84 -11.51 -24.93 9.41
C GLN A 84 -10.00 -24.89 9.72
N THR A 85 -9.22 -24.10 8.97
CA THR A 85 -7.80 -23.90 9.25
C THR A 85 -7.58 -23.27 10.63
N ARG A 86 -8.40 -22.27 11.01
CA ARG A 86 -8.35 -21.67 12.34
C ARG A 86 -8.61 -22.71 13.44
N GLU A 87 -9.65 -23.52 13.30
CA GLU A 87 -9.98 -24.57 14.27
C GLU A 87 -8.86 -25.61 14.38
N LYS A 88 -8.29 -26.05 13.24
CA LYS A 88 -7.13 -26.96 13.20
C LYS A 88 -5.94 -26.39 13.97
N LEU A 89 -5.65 -25.10 13.78
CA LEU A 89 -4.55 -24.41 14.46
C LEU A 89 -4.79 -24.26 15.96
N LEU A 90 -5.99 -23.86 16.38
CA LEU A 90 -6.33 -23.67 17.80
C LEU A 90 -6.34 -25.00 18.57
N ASN A 91 -6.61 -26.11 17.90
CA ASN A 91 -6.59 -27.44 18.50
C ASN A 91 -5.17 -28.03 18.63
N HIS A 92 -4.15 -27.37 18.07
CA HIS A 92 -2.78 -27.88 18.12
C HIS A 92 -2.03 -27.35 19.36
N PRO A 93 -1.42 -28.22 20.19
CA PRO A 93 -0.82 -27.83 21.47
C PRO A 93 0.39 -26.88 21.34
N ALA A 94 0.99 -26.78 20.14
CA ALA A 94 2.10 -25.84 19.88
C ALA A 94 1.64 -24.45 19.41
N VAL A 95 0.33 -24.18 19.32
CA VAL A 95 -0.20 -22.89 18.87
C VAL A 95 -0.70 -22.10 20.07
N THR A 96 -0.10 -20.93 20.29
CA THR A 96 -0.61 -19.93 21.24
C THR A 96 -1.10 -18.72 20.46
N PRO A 97 -2.42 -18.46 20.39
CA PRO A 97 -2.96 -17.36 19.59
C PRO A 97 -2.61 -16.00 20.22
N GLY A 98 -1.86 -15.18 19.48
CA GLY A 98 -1.60 -13.77 19.80
C GLY A 98 -2.57 -12.81 19.11
N SER A 99 -2.43 -11.50 19.35
CA SER A 99 -3.31 -10.45 18.79
C SER A 99 -3.38 -10.41 17.25
N GLY A 100 -2.40 -11.01 16.56
CA GLY A 100 -2.36 -11.13 15.09
C GLY A 100 -2.91 -12.45 14.52
N PHE A 101 -3.33 -13.40 15.36
CA PHE A 101 -3.70 -14.76 14.91
C PHE A 101 -4.90 -14.80 13.95
N ASN A 102 -5.77 -13.79 13.97
CA ASN A 102 -6.95 -13.73 13.10
C ASN A 102 -6.64 -13.25 11.68
N GLN A 103 -5.39 -12.88 11.39
CA GLN A 103 -4.99 -12.46 10.04
C GLN A 103 -4.80 -13.68 9.13
N ARG A 104 -5.39 -13.63 7.93
CA ARG A 104 -5.37 -14.74 6.96
C ARG A 104 -3.95 -15.26 6.67
N GLY A 105 -2.95 -14.37 6.56
CA GLY A 105 -1.56 -14.76 6.30
C GLY A 105 -0.87 -15.47 7.47
N VAL A 106 -1.30 -15.21 8.71
CA VAL A 106 -0.74 -15.84 9.92
C VAL A 106 -1.28 -17.27 10.05
N GLN A 107 -2.56 -17.48 9.75
CA GLN A 107 -3.19 -18.80 9.77
C GLN A 107 -2.63 -19.72 8.67
N SER A 108 -2.49 -19.22 7.44
CA SER A 108 -1.90 -20.02 6.35
C SER A 108 -0.46 -20.44 6.64
N THR A 109 0.33 -19.54 7.23
CA THR A 109 1.71 -19.83 7.63
C THR A 109 1.77 -20.81 8.80
N GLY A 110 0.88 -20.65 9.79
CA GLY A 110 0.77 -21.57 10.91
C GLY A 110 0.39 -22.99 10.50
N GLU A 111 -0.53 -23.14 9.55
CA GLU A 111 -0.92 -24.46 9.04
C GLU A 111 0.23 -25.17 8.33
N ALA A 112 0.94 -24.46 7.45
CA ALA A 112 2.10 -25.02 6.76
C ALA A 112 3.21 -25.48 7.73
N ILE A 113 3.41 -24.74 8.83
CA ILE A 113 4.38 -25.11 9.87
C ILE A 113 3.95 -26.40 10.59
N ILE A 114 2.66 -26.51 10.96
CA ILE A 114 2.15 -27.71 11.64
C ILE A 114 2.24 -28.94 10.72
N ASP A 115 1.80 -28.81 9.47
CA ASP A 115 1.85 -29.92 8.52
C ASP A 115 3.29 -30.41 8.29
N ALA A 116 4.27 -29.50 8.30
CA ALA A 116 5.69 -29.85 8.22
C ALA A 116 6.19 -30.57 9.49
N ILE A 117 5.77 -30.14 10.69
CA ILE A 117 6.13 -30.79 11.96
C ILE A 117 5.55 -32.19 12.03
N ASP A 118 4.26 -32.35 11.71
CA ASP A 118 3.58 -33.64 11.74
C ASP A 118 4.20 -34.60 10.73
N SER A 119 4.48 -34.11 9.51
CA SER A 119 5.18 -34.90 8.49
C SER A 119 6.58 -35.34 8.95
N ALA A 120 7.35 -34.44 9.57
CA ALA A 120 8.68 -34.76 10.10
C ALA A 120 8.61 -35.79 11.23
N LYS A 121 7.63 -35.68 12.12
CA LYS A 121 7.41 -36.62 13.22
C LYS A 121 7.04 -38.01 12.70
N SER A 122 6.16 -38.10 11.72
CA SER A 122 5.80 -39.37 11.07
C SER A 122 6.99 -40.02 10.35
N GLN A 123 7.83 -39.22 9.68
CA GLN A 123 9.05 -39.71 9.03
C GLN A 123 10.09 -40.19 10.05
N HIS A 124 10.27 -39.47 11.16
CA HIS A 124 11.18 -39.87 12.23
C HIS A 124 10.75 -41.19 12.88
N LEU A 125 9.46 -41.37 13.16
CA LEU A 125 8.92 -42.64 13.68
C LEU A 125 9.11 -43.80 12.70
N LYS A 126 8.96 -43.55 11.39
CA LYS A 126 9.20 -44.57 10.35
C LYS A 126 10.67 -44.98 10.25
N ASN A 127 11.59 -44.02 10.36
CA ASN A 127 13.03 -44.28 10.30
C ASN A 127 13.59 -44.87 11.61
N SER A 128 12.88 -44.73 12.74
CA SER A 128 13.27 -45.33 14.02
C SER A 128 12.81 -46.78 14.20
N ASN A 129 11.89 -47.26 13.35
CA ASN A 129 11.31 -48.62 13.39
C ASN A 129 11.74 -49.49 12.19
N SER A 130 12.69 -49.04 11.37
CA SER A 130 13.43 -49.86 10.38
C SER A 130 14.85 -50.11 10.87
#